data_AF-A0A7C2WX90-F1
#
_entry.id   AF-A0A7C2WX90-F1
#
_cell.length_a   1.000
_cell.length_b   1.000
_cell.length_c   1.000
_cell.angle_alpha   90.00
_cell.angle_beta   90.00
_cell.angle_gamma   90.00
#
_symmetry.space_group_name_H-M   'P 1'
#
loop_
_entity.id
_entity.type
_entity.pdbx_description
1 polymer ?
#
loop_
_entity_poly.entity_id
_entity_poly.type
_entity_poly.pdbx_seq_one_letter_code
_entity_poly.pdbx_strand_id
1 'polypeptide(L)' 'MSTQSDDQKKQWNITGVAIPAGLFIGMGYGFLVDNITAGIFFGLGGGFLAMFIGMLILRFKR' A
#
# COMPACT_ATOMS: atom_id res chain seq x y z
N MET A 1 -30.67 -11.27 -8.14
CA MET A 1 -30.16 -10.64 -6.91
C MET A 1 -28.66 -10.47 -7.05
N SER A 2 -28.20 -9.22 -7.22
CA SER A 2 -26.84 -8.83 -7.57
C SER A 2 -26.05 -8.40 -6.33
N THR A 3 -25.73 -9.36 -5.46
CA THR A 3 -25.03 -9.10 -4.17
C THR A 3 -23.53 -9.44 -4.24
N GLN A 4 -22.89 -9.34 -5.41
CA GLN A 4 -21.47 -9.70 -5.58
C GLN A 4 -20.54 -8.50 -5.82
N SER A 5 -21.08 -7.28 -5.78
CA SER A 5 -20.38 -6.14 -6.35
C SER A 5 -19.73 -5.22 -5.33
N ASP A 6 -20.05 -5.26 -4.03
CA ASP A 6 -19.59 -4.22 -3.10
C ASP A 6 -18.24 -4.52 -2.42
N ASP A 7 -17.98 -5.78 -2.07
CA ASP A 7 -16.73 -6.16 -1.39
C ASP A 7 -15.50 -6.09 -2.29
N GLN A 8 -15.63 -6.45 -3.57
CA GLN A 8 -14.52 -6.41 -4.53
C GLN A 8 -14.08 -4.96 -4.84
N LYS A 9 -15.02 -4.00 -4.86
CA LYS A 9 -14.76 -2.57 -5.10
C LYS A 9 -14.03 -1.92 -3.93
N LYS A 10 -14.41 -2.30 -2.72
CA LYS A 10 -13.82 -1.78 -1.48
C LYS A 10 -12.40 -2.31 -1.26
N GLN A 11 -12.17 -3.59 -1.58
CA GLN A 11 -10.86 -4.22 -1.46
C GLN A 11 -9.83 -3.61 -2.43
N TRP A 12 -10.22 -3.30 -3.67
CA TRP A 12 -9.31 -2.70 -4.65
C TRP A 12 -8.94 -1.24 -4.32
N ASN A 13 -9.86 -0.50 -3.69
CA ASN A 13 -9.59 0.85 -3.19
C ASN A 13 -8.53 0.86 -2.07
N ILE A 14 -8.59 -0.10 -1.13
CA ILE A 14 -7.62 -0.16 -0.03
C ILE A 14 -6.22 -0.46 -0.56
N THR A 15 -6.11 -1.34 -1.57
CA THR A 15 -4.83 -1.68 -2.19
C THR A 15 -4.24 -0.51 -2.98
N GLY A 16 -5.07 0.31 -3.61
CA GLY A 16 -4.63 1.50 -4.37
C GLY A 16 -4.05 2.62 -3.50
N VAL A 17 -4.40 2.68 -2.20
CA VAL A 17 -3.93 3.72 -1.27
C VAL A 17 -2.60 3.35 -0.59
N ALA A 18 -2.21 2.07 -0.59
CA ALA A 18 -0.99 1.60 0.08
C ALA A 18 0.30 2.22 -0.46
N ILE A 19 0.40 2.43 -1.78
CA ILE A 19 1.57 3.04 -2.42
C ILE A 19 1.69 4.53 -2.09
N PRO A 20 0.67 5.38 -2.34
CA PRO A 20 0.76 6.79 -1.97
C PRO A 20 0.94 6.97 -0.45
N ALA A 21 0.27 6.16 0.39
CA ALA A 21 0.47 6.20 1.84
C ALA A 21 1.91 5.84 2.23
N GLY A 22 2.47 4.75 1.66
CA GLY A 22 3.87 4.36 1.87
C GLY A 22 4.85 5.44 1.44
N LEU A 23 4.63 6.06 0.28
CA LEU A 23 5.44 7.18 -0.21
C LEU A 23 5.41 8.37 0.76
N PHE A 24 4.23 8.82 1.20
CA PHE A 24 4.12 9.96 2.12
C PHE A 24 4.76 9.66 3.48
N ILE A 25 4.57 8.45 4.02
CA ILE A 25 5.18 8.02 5.28
C ILE A 25 6.71 7.96 5.13
N GLY A 26 7.21 7.35 4.05
CA GLY A 26 8.64 7.27 3.79
C GLY A 26 9.28 8.62 3.55
N MET A 27 8.61 9.52 2.83
CA MET A 27 9.09 10.89 2.65
C MET A 27 9.14 11.66 3.97
N GLY A 28 8.12 11.53 4.82
CA GLY A 28 8.10 12.12 6.16
C GLY A 28 9.21 11.57 7.06
N TYR A 29 9.45 10.26 7.02
CA TYR A 29 10.54 9.63 7.75
C TYR A 29 11.91 10.03 7.21
N GLY A 30 12.08 10.09 5.89
CA GLY A 30 13.31 10.56 5.23
C GLY A 30 13.62 12.01 5.55
N PHE A 31 12.60 12.85 5.71
CA PHE A 31 12.76 14.24 6.16
C PHE A 31 13.27 14.32 7.61
N LEU A 32 12.85 13.42 8.50
CA LEU A 32 13.32 13.38 9.89
C LEU A 32 14.78 12.90 10.04
N VAL A 33 15.27 12.14 9.06
CA VAL A 33 16.62 11.54 9.09
C VAL A 33 17.58 12.29 8.15
N ASP A 34 17.19 13.47 7.63
CA ASP A 34 17.95 14.26 6.63
C ASP A 34 18.33 13.47 5.36
N ASN A 35 17.61 12.36 5.10
CA ASN A 35 17.85 11.48 3.97
C ASN A 35 16.53 11.15 3.28
N ILE A 36 16.00 12.17 2.60
CA ILE A 36 14.73 12.12 1.89
C ILE A 36 14.72 11.00 0.84
N THR A 37 15.84 10.82 0.13
CA THR A 37 15.97 9.75 -0.89
C THR A 37 15.81 8.38 -0.25
N ALA A 38 16.52 8.08 0.84
CA ALA A 38 16.38 6.81 1.54
C ALA A 38 14.96 6.61 2.07
N GLY A 39 14.34 7.65 2.63
CA GLY A 39 12.96 7.61 3.10
C GLY A 39 11.96 7.31 1.99
N ILE A 40 12.09 7.94 0.83
CA ILE A 40 11.22 7.67 -0.34
C ILE A 40 11.40 6.23 -0.83
N PHE A 41 12.63 5.74 -0.92
CA PHE A 41 12.89 4.35 -1.32
C PHE A 41 12.31 3.34 -0.32
N PHE A 42 12.44 3.61 0.98
CA PHE A 42 11.82 2.78 2.02
C PHE A 42 10.30 2.87 2.02
N GLY A 43 9.74 4.05 1.78
CA GLY A 43 8.30 4.29 1.72
C GLY A 43 7.63 3.63 0.52
N LEU A 44 8.20 3.83 -0.68
CA LEU A 44 7.73 3.16 -1.90
C LEU A 44 7.96 1.66 -1.81
N GLY A 45 9.15 1.22 -1.42
CA GLY A 45 9.47 -0.20 -1.25
C GLY A 45 8.53 -0.88 -0.26
N GLY A 46 8.30 -0.26 0.89
CA GLY A 46 7.36 -0.73 1.91
C GLY A 46 5.90 -0.72 1.45
N GLY A 47 5.47 0.33 0.72
CA GLY A 47 4.12 0.41 0.16
C GLY A 47 3.84 -0.67 -0.89
N PHE A 48 4.80 -0.92 -1.79
CA PHE A 48 4.72 -2.03 -2.75
C PHE A 48 4.73 -3.39 -2.06
N LEU A 49 5.56 -3.57 -1.04
CA LEU A 49 5.64 -4.81 -0.27
C LEU A 49 4.31 -5.10 0.46
N ALA A 50 3.74 -4.10 1.12
CA ALA A 50 2.45 -4.21 1.80
C ALA A 50 1.31 -4.53 0.82
N MET A 51 1.29 -3.88 -0.35
CA MET A 51 0.36 -4.20 -1.42
C MET A 51 0.53 -5.64 -1.92
N PHE A 52 1.77 -6.09 -2.14
CA PHE A 52 2.07 -7.45 -2.58
C PHE A 52 1.62 -8.49 -1.55
N ILE A 53 1.94 -8.27 -0.27
CA ILE A 53 1.52 -9.15 0.83
C ILE A 53 -0.01 -9.16 0.97
N GLY A 54 -0.65 -7.99 0.93
CA GLY A 54 -2.11 -7.89 0.98
C GLY A 54 -2.78 -8.65 -0.17
N MET A 55 -2.28 -8.48 -1.40
CA MET A 55 -2.75 -9.21 -2.57
C MET A 55 -2.51 -10.72 -2.44
N LEU A 56 -1.36 -11.14 -1.90
CA LEU A 56 -1.00 -12.55 -1.70
C LEU A 56 -1.93 -13.22 -0.69
N ILE A 57 -2.17 -12.58 0.46
CA ILE A 57 -3.06 -13.07 1.52
C ILE A 57 -4.50 -13.15 1.01
N LEU A 58 -4.97 -12.12 0.29
CA LEU A 58 -6.32 -12.10 -0.28
C LEU A 58 -6.50 -13.15 -1.37
N ARG A 59 -5.46 -13.44 -2.15
CA ARG A 59 -5.47 -14.51 -3.16
C ARG A 59 -5.52 -15.89 -2.54
N PHE A 60 -4.90 -16.10 -1.38
CA PHE A 60 -4.90 -17.40 -0.69
C PHE A 60 -6.22 -17.70 0.05
N LYS A 61 -6.97 -16.65 0.41
CA LYS A 61 -8.23 -16.75 1.16
C LYS A 61 -9.48 -16.90 0.24
N ARG A 62 -9.30 -16.81 -1.07
CA ARG A 62 -10.35 -16.94 -2.08
C ARG A 62 -10.26 -18.30 -2.76
#